data_AF-A0A713KSC0-F1
#
_entry.id   AF-A0A713KSC0-F1
#
_cell.length_a   1.000
_cell.length_b   1.000
_cell.length_c   1.000
_cell.angle_alpha   90.00
_cell.angle_beta   90.00
_cell.angle_gamma   90.00
#
_symmetry.space_group_name_H-M   'P 1'
#
loop_
_entity.id
_entity.type
_entity.pdbx_description
1 polymer ?
#
loop_
_entity_poly.entity_id
_entity_poly.type
_entity_poly.pdbx_seq_one_letter_code
_entity_poly.pdbx_strand_id
1 'polypeptide(L)'
;MKRYLWLCVLILLAGHVPTVSADAACESRFVNPITDICWSCIFPLSLGSTKVSQGKLPDTANPSMPLQFCPAPPPIFKRPGLAIGYW
;
A
#
# COMPACT_ATOMS: atom_id res chain seq x y z
N MET A 1 -34.19 -23.58 19.14
CA MET A 1 -33.31 -22.58 19.78
C MET A 1 -31.82 -22.86 19.54
N LYS A 2 -31.27 -24.04 19.86
CA LYS A 2 -29.85 -24.37 19.61
C LYS A 2 -29.38 -24.20 18.14
N ARG A 3 -30.20 -24.58 17.16
CA ARG A 3 -29.86 -24.48 15.73
C ARG A 3 -29.62 -23.04 15.24
N TYR A 4 -30.42 -22.09 15.73
CA TYR A 4 -30.24 -20.67 15.43
C TYR A 4 -28.99 -20.10 16.10
N LEU A 5 -28.64 -20.59 17.29
CA LEU A 5 -27.40 -20.22 17.98
C LEU A 5 -26.16 -20.63 17.18
N TRP A 6 -26.13 -21.85 16.63
CA TRP A 6 -25.03 -22.31 15.77
C TRP A 6 -24.90 -21.50 14.49
N LEU A 7 -26.03 -21.12 13.88
CA LEU A 7 -26.04 -20.25 12.69
C LEU A 7 -25.49 -18.86 13.00
N CYS A 8 -25.87 -18.26 14.13
CA CYS A 8 -25.32 -16.96 14.56
C CYS A 8 -23.81 -17.03 14.81
N VAL A 9 -23.31 -18.11 15.42
CA VAL A 9 -21.87 -18.31 15.65
C VAL A 9 -21.12 -18.46 14.32
N LEU A 10 -21.66 -19.21 13.36
CA LEU A 10 -21.07 -19.34 12.02
C LEU A 10 -20.99 -18.00 11.27
N ILE A 11 -22.01 -17.15 11.38
CA ILE A 11 -22.02 -15.81 10.76
C ILE A 11 -20.98 -14.88 11.41
N LEU A 12 -20.83 -14.95 12.74
CA LEU A 12 -19.83 -14.15 13.47
C LEU A 12 -18.39 -14.57 13.15
N LEU A 13 -18.13 -15.86 12.91
CA LEU A 13 -16.80 -16.34 12.52
C LEU A 13 -16.46 -16.04 11.05
N ALA A 14 -17.44 -15.93 10.15
CA ALA A 14 -17.22 -15.66 8.74
C ALA A 14 -16.95 -14.16 8.42
N GLY A 15 -17.18 -13.25 9.36
CA GLY A 15 -17.18 -11.80 9.12
C GLY A 15 -15.84 -11.06 9.21
N HIS A 16 -14.70 -11.74 9.45
CA HIS A 16 -13.41 -11.05 9.55
C HIS A 16 -12.82 -10.76 8.17
N VAL A 17 -13.29 -9.68 7.55
CA VAL A 17 -12.62 -9.09 6.38
C VAL A 17 -11.46 -8.24 6.90
N PRO A 18 -10.19 -8.55 6.58
CA PRO A 18 -9.08 -7.69 6.97
C PRO A 18 -9.26 -6.32 6.33
N THR A 19 -9.33 -5.29 7.16
CA THR A 19 -9.32 -3.90 6.72
C THR A 19 -7.94 -3.60 6.14
N VAL A 20 -7.82 -3.60 4.81
CA VAL A 20 -6.65 -3.03 4.14
C VAL A 20 -6.71 -1.51 4.37
N SER A 21 -5.90 -1.03 5.32
CA SER A 21 -5.65 0.40 5.47
C SER A 21 -4.93 0.87 4.21
N ALA A 22 -5.55 1.75 3.43
CA ALA A 22 -4.81 2.47 2.40
C ALA A 22 -3.84 3.38 3.14
N ASP A 23 -2.55 3.19 2.91
CA ASP A 23 -1.52 4.09 3.43
C ASP A 23 -1.79 5.50 2.88
N ALA A 24 -1.48 6.54 3.65
CA ALA A 24 -1.74 7.94 3.27
C ALA A 24 -1.00 8.40 1.98
N ALA A 25 -0.17 7.52 1.39
CA ALA A 25 0.70 7.77 0.26
C ALA A 25 0.02 7.84 -1.14
N CYS A 26 -1.31 7.64 -1.22
CA CYS A 26 -2.03 7.69 -2.50
C CYS A 26 -2.11 9.10 -3.13
N GLU A 27 -1.74 10.14 -2.38
CA GLU A 27 -1.46 11.49 -2.88
C GLU A 27 0.06 11.74 -2.91
N SER A 28 0.73 11.22 -3.93
CA SER A 28 2.11 11.62 -4.23
C SER A 28 2.23 12.09 -5.67
N ARG A 29 2.97 13.17 -5.87
CA ARG A 29 3.40 13.60 -7.20
C ARG A 29 4.57 12.72 -7.59
N PHE A 30 4.46 12.01 -8.71
CA PHE A 30 5.61 11.33 -9.28
C PHE A 30 6.68 12.39 -9.61
N VAL A 31 7.84 12.23 -9.00
CA VAL A 31 9.01 13.11 -9.17
C VAL A 31 9.47 13.07 -10.62
N ASN A 32 9.80 14.24 -11.19
CA ASN A 32 10.37 14.29 -12.53
C ASN A 32 11.84 13.81 -12.49
N PRO A 33 12.19 12.68 -13.12
CA PRO A 33 13.54 12.13 -13.08
C PRO A 33 14.61 13.03 -13.74
N ILE A 34 14.21 14.04 -14.51
CA ILE A 34 15.14 14.94 -15.22
C ILE A 34 15.46 16.18 -14.37
N THR A 35 14.44 16.78 -13.74
CA THR A 35 14.58 18.11 -13.12
C THR A 35 14.50 18.09 -11.60
N ASP A 36 13.81 17.11 -11.01
CA ASP A 36 13.36 17.20 -9.62
C ASP A 36 14.14 16.23 -8.70
N ILE A 37 15.21 15.58 -9.17
CA ILE A 37 15.91 14.55 -8.37
C ILE A 37 17.43 14.55 -8.49
N CYS A 38 18.06 14.35 -7.33
CA CYS A 38 19.43 13.89 -7.24
C CYS A 38 19.42 12.35 -7.35
N TRP A 39 19.99 11.81 -8.43
CA TRP A 39 19.99 10.36 -8.66
C TRP A 39 20.78 9.58 -7.61
N SER A 40 21.82 10.16 -7.02
CA SER A 40 22.51 9.54 -5.88
C SER A 40 21.67 9.57 -4.61
N CYS A 41 20.64 10.41 -4.56
CA CYS A 41 19.82 10.64 -3.38
C CYS A 41 18.56 9.78 -3.36
N ILE A 42 17.99 9.47 -4.53
CA ILE A 42 16.77 8.64 -4.62
C ILE A 42 17.00 7.17 -4.22
N PHE A 43 18.26 6.76 -4.08
CA PHE A 43 18.61 5.40 -3.72
C PHE A 43 18.89 5.25 -2.23
N PRO A 44 18.42 4.16 -1.60
CA PRO A 44 17.86 2.95 -2.21
C PRO A 44 16.39 3.09 -2.65
N LEU A 45 16.01 2.30 -3.66
CA LEU A 45 14.61 2.17 -4.10
C LEU A 45 14.04 0.83 -3.64
N SER A 46 12.82 0.85 -3.10
CA SER A 46 12.08 -0.36 -2.74
C SER A 46 10.65 -0.36 -3.28
N LEU A 47 10.16 -1.55 -3.62
CA LEU A 47 8.79 -1.83 -4.01
C LEU A 47 8.17 -2.76 -2.96
N GLY A 48 7.29 -2.22 -2.12
CA GLY A 48 6.87 -2.91 -0.90
C GLY A 48 8.08 -3.30 -0.04
N SER A 49 8.16 -4.56 0.40
CA SER A 49 9.32 -5.07 1.16
C SER A 49 10.54 -5.46 0.30
N THR A 50 10.47 -5.31 -1.04
CA THR A 50 11.55 -5.74 -1.94
C THR A 50 12.43 -4.57 -2.32
N LYS A 51 13.72 -4.64 -2.00
CA LYS A 51 14.71 -3.65 -2.45
C LYS A 51 15.07 -3.91 -3.90
N VAL A 52 14.85 -2.92 -4.77
CA VAL A 52 15.16 -3.00 -6.21
C VAL A 52 16.45 -2.26 -6.57
N SER A 53 16.94 -1.40 -5.67
CA SER A 53 18.24 -0.75 -5.81
C SER A 53 18.92 -0.59 -4.46
N GLN A 54 20.25 -0.49 -4.48
CA GLN A 54 21.06 -0.22 -3.31
C GLN A 54 21.43 1.27 -3.23
N GLY A 55 21.61 1.76 -2.01
CA GLY A 55 22.00 3.14 -1.75
C GLY A 55 22.56 3.28 -0.34
N LYS A 56 23.17 4.43 -0.08
CA LYS A 56 23.75 4.75 1.23
C LYS A 56 22.77 5.49 2.16
N LEU A 57 21.66 5.96 1.62
CA LEU A 57 20.65 6.69 2.35
C LEU A 57 19.63 5.75 2.98
N PRO A 58 18.93 6.17 4.04
CA PRO A 58 17.91 5.34 4.66
C PRO A 58 16.69 5.24 3.73
N ASP A 59 16.07 4.05 3.72
CA ASP A 59 14.85 3.78 2.96
C ASP A 59 13.61 4.10 3.81
N THR A 60 12.51 4.45 3.15
CA THR A 60 11.23 4.64 3.82
C THR A 60 10.60 3.28 4.13
N ALA A 61 9.97 3.14 5.29
CA ALA A 61 9.27 1.90 5.64
C ALA A 61 8.10 1.68 4.68
N ASN A 62 8.14 0.58 3.93
CA ASN A 62 7.10 0.20 2.97
C ASN A 62 6.28 -0.99 3.47
N PRO A 63 4.98 -1.05 3.11
CA PRO A 63 4.15 -2.23 3.38
C PRO A 63 4.70 -3.45 2.65
N SER A 64 4.51 -4.65 3.20
CA SER A 64 4.99 -5.89 2.56
C SER A 64 4.31 -6.17 1.22
N MET A 65 3.03 -5.78 1.07
CA MET A 65 2.31 -5.89 -0.19
C MET A 65 2.59 -4.65 -1.06
N PRO A 66 3.25 -4.81 -2.23
CA PRO A 66 3.53 -3.68 -3.11
C PRO A 66 2.27 -3.18 -3.83
N LEU A 67 1.27 -4.02 -4.08
CA LEU A 67 0.03 -3.62 -4.72
C LEU A 67 -0.94 -2.99 -3.72
N GLN A 68 -1.40 -1.78 -4.04
CA GLN A 68 -2.33 -1.02 -3.22
C GLN A 68 -3.48 -0.47 -4.08
N PHE A 69 -4.63 -0.21 -3.46
CA PHE A 69 -5.78 0.37 -4.15
C PHE A 69 -6.03 1.77 -3.63
N CYS A 70 -5.74 2.76 -4.48
CA CYS A 70 -5.90 4.16 -4.15
C CYS A 70 -7.28 4.69 -4.55
N PRO A 71 -7.85 5.65 -3.79
CA PRO A 71 -9.06 6.33 -4.20
C PRO A 71 -8.85 7.04 -5.55
N ALA A 72 -9.85 6.97 -6.41
CA ALA A 72 -9.95 7.70 -7.66
C ALA A 72 -11.23 8.56 -7.65
N PRO A 73 -11.32 9.59 -8.51
CA PRO A 73 -12.48 10.50 -8.55
C PRO A 73 -13.84 9.78 -8.73
N PRO A 74 -14.98 10.46 -8.51
CA PRO A 74 -16.32 9.87 -8.28
C PRO A 74 -16.81 8.84 -9.32
N PRO A 75 -17.70 7.88 -8.93
CA PRO A 75 -18.49 7.86 -7.69
C PRO A 75 -17.83 7.13 -6.52
N ILE A 76 -17.15 5.99 -6.72
CA ILE A 76 -16.24 5.34 -5.74
C ILE A 76 -15.29 4.45 -6.56
N PHE A 77 -14.39 5.07 -7.33
CA PHE A 77 -13.42 4.30 -8.09
C PHE A 77 -12.17 4.05 -7.26
N LYS A 78 -11.57 2.87 -7.44
CA LYS A 78 -10.22 2.59 -6.96
C LYS A 78 -9.31 2.38 -8.15
N ARG A 79 -8.10 2.93 -8.09
CA ARG A 79 -7.04 2.66 -9.06
C ARG A 79 -5.98 1.76 -8.43
N PRO A 80 -5.44 0.78 -9.18
CA PRO A 80 -4.27 0.07 -8.73
C PRO A 80 -3.10 1.07 -8.60
N GLY A 81 -2.36 0.94 -7.51
CA GLY A 81 -1.17 1.71 -7.18
C GLY A 81 -0.06 0.79 -6.68
N LEU A 82 1.14 1.34 -6.59
CA LEU A 82 2.33 0.65 -6.12
C LEU A 82 2.92 1.35 -4.89
N ALA A 83 3.25 0.59 -3.86
CA ALA A 83 4.03 1.05 -2.73
C ALA A 83 5.49 1.22 -3.17
N ILE A 84 5.97 2.45 -3.26
CA ILE A 84 7.34 2.77 -3.64
C ILE A 84 7.99 3.57 -2.52
N GLY A 85 9.17 3.13 -2.10
CA GLY A 85 9.99 3.78 -1.08
C GLY A 85 11.27 4.29 -1.70
N TYR A 86 11.61 5.52 -1.33
CA TYR A 86 12.82 6.22 -1.72
C TYR A 86 13.08 7.35 -0.71
N TRP A 87 14.22 8.02 -0.87
CA TRP A 87 14.65 9.16 -0.06
C TRP A 87 14.43 10.50 -0.77
#